data_AF-A0A2H0G933-F1
#
_entry.id   AF-A0A2H0G933-F1
#
_cell.length_a   1.000
_cell.length_b   1.000
_cell.length_c   1.000
_cell.angle_alpha   90.00
_cell.angle_beta   90.00
_cell.angle_gamma   90.00
#
_symmetry.space_group_name_H-M   'P 1'
#
loop_
_entity.id
_entity.type
_entity.pdbx_description
1 polymer ?
#
loop_
_entity_poly.entity_id
_entity_poly.type
_entity_poly.pdbx_seq_one_letter_code
_entity_poly.pdbx_strand_id
1 'polypeptide(L)'
;MNITERLQYIMKLNNLSASAFADKIEVQRSSISHILSGRNKPSLEFIQKVLVAFPKVSSEWLLTGNTVVKETIPSNQVESEPNPTYHSPPTPTNQHEGDKKIQKIVVFYSDNTFEEFHR
;
A
#
# COMPACT_ATOMS: atom_id res chain seq x y z
N MET A 1 11.94 -3.94 6.87
CA MET A 1 12.28 -4.88 5.79
C MET A 1 12.59 -4.06 4.54
N ASN A 2 13.79 -4.14 3.96
CA ASN A 2 14.14 -3.43 2.73
C ASN A 2 13.63 -4.18 1.48
N ILE A 3 13.75 -3.59 0.28
CA ILE A 3 13.20 -4.20 -0.94
C ILE A 3 13.90 -5.52 -1.31
N THR A 4 15.20 -5.64 -1.06
CA THR A 4 15.96 -6.87 -1.30
C THR A 4 15.46 -8.01 -0.43
N GLU A 5 15.24 -7.76 0.85
CA GLU A 5 14.65 -8.73 1.78
C GLU A 5 13.25 -9.15 1.33
N ARG A 6 12.43 -8.21 0.82
CA ARG A 6 11.09 -8.50 0.28
C ARG A 6 11.15 -9.39 -0.96
N LEU A 7 12.10 -9.15 -1.85
CA LEU A 7 12.33 -10.04 -3.01
C LEU A 7 12.78 -11.43 -2.56
N GLN A 8 13.70 -11.52 -1.60
CA GLN A 8 14.13 -12.80 -1.03
C GLN A 8 12.96 -13.55 -0.36
N TYR A 9 12.05 -12.82 0.29
CA TYR A 9 10.85 -13.39 0.88
C TYR A 9 9.89 -13.96 -0.17
N ILE A 10 9.64 -13.24 -1.26
CA ILE A 10 8.86 -13.75 -2.40
C ILE A 10 9.50 -15.02 -2.96
N MET A 11 10.82 -15.03 -3.15
CA MET A 11 11.54 -16.21 -3.63
C MET A 11 11.37 -17.41 -2.69
N LYS A 12 11.51 -17.20 -1.38
CA LYS A 12 11.38 -18.24 -0.36
C LYS A 12 9.96 -18.82 -0.32
N LEU A 13 8.93 -17.98 -0.35
CA LEU A 13 7.53 -18.42 -0.36
C LEU A 13 7.16 -19.26 -1.58
N ASN A 14 7.83 -19.02 -2.71
CA ASN A 14 7.57 -19.73 -3.96
C ASN A 14 8.60 -20.86 -4.22
N ASN A 15 9.48 -21.16 -3.26
CA ASN A 15 10.56 -22.14 -3.39
C ASN A 15 11.45 -21.91 -4.63
N LEU A 16 11.72 -20.65 -4.98
CA LEU A 16 12.52 -20.29 -6.16
C LEU A 16 13.97 -19.96 -5.80
N SER A 17 14.90 -20.48 -6.59
CA SER A 17 16.29 -19.99 -6.61
C SER A 17 16.39 -18.63 -7.29
N ALA A 18 17.51 -17.91 -7.12
CA ALA A 18 17.73 -16.63 -7.80
C ALA A 18 17.64 -16.75 -9.33
N SER A 19 18.19 -17.82 -9.90
CA SER A 19 18.11 -18.09 -11.33
C SER A 19 16.66 -18.36 -11.78
N ALA A 20 15.94 -19.22 -11.05
CA ALA A 20 14.56 -19.54 -11.38
C ALA A 20 13.63 -18.33 -11.24
N PHE A 21 13.88 -17.47 -10.25
CA PHE A 21 13.17 -16.21 -10.10
C PHE A 21 13.43 -15.27 -11.28
N ALA A 22 14.69 -15.12 -11.71
CA ALA A 22 15.06 -14.32 -12.88
C ALA A 22 14.34 -14.80 -14.15
N ASP A 23 14.38 -16.11 -14.38
CA ASP A 23 13.76 -16.75 -15.53
C ASP A 23 12.22 -16.55 -15.49
N LYS A 24 11.59 -16.65 -14.31
CA LYS A 24 10.14 -16.47 -14.14
C LYS A 24 9.65 -15.05 -14.40
N ILE A 25 10.46 -14.03 -14.06
CA ILE A 25 10.11 -12.62 -14.32
C ILE A 25 10.73 -12.08 -15.62
N GLU A 26 11.33 -12.96 -16.43
CA GLU A 26 11.93 -12.63 -17.74
C GLU A 26 12.96 -11.48 -17.66
N VAL A 27 13.90 -11.62 -16.71
CA VAL A 27 15.05 -10.70 -16.59
C VAL A 27 16.37 -11.47 -16.58
N GLN A 28 17.45 -10.76 -16.86
CA GLN A 28 18.79 -11.35 -16.82
C GLN A 28 19.14 -11.77 -15.38
N ARG A 29 19.72 -12.98 -15.22
CA ARG A 29 20.15 -13.52 -13.92
C ARG A 29 21.15 -12.61 -13.18
N SER A 30 22.02 -11.93 -13.92
CA SER A 30 22.96 -10.94 -13.36
C SER A 30 22.25 -9.76 -12.70
N SER A 31 21.10 -9.32 -13.23
CA SER A 31 20.28 -8.27 -12.64
C SER A 31 19.78 -8.67 -11.25
N ILE A 32 19.32 -9.92 -11.09
CA ILE A 32 18.94 -10.46 -9.78
C ILE A 32 20.14 -10.47 -8.83
N SER A 33 21.31 -10.98 -9.24
CA SER A 33 22.50 -10.99 -8.40
C SER A 33 22.89 -9.59 -7.90
N HIS A 34 22.88 -8.57 -8.75
CA HIS A 34 23.23 -7.20 -8.36
C HIS A 34 22.21 -6.54 -7.43
N ILE A 35 20.92 -6.85 -7.58
CA ILE A 35 19.86 -6.36 -6.68
C ILE A 35 19.96 -7.07 -5.32
N LEU A 36 20.16 -8.38 -5.33
CA LEU A 36 20.25 -9.18 -4.11
C LEU A 36 21.51 -8.87 -3.29
N SER A 37 22.61 -8.44 -3.93
CA SER A 37 23.80 -7.97 -3.24
C SER A 37 23.71 -6.52 -2.73
N GLY A 38 22.63 -5.81 -3.05
CA GLY A 38 22.43 -4.42 -2.66
C GLY A 38 23.25 -3.41 -3.46
N ARG A 39 23.97 -3.84 -4.51
CA ARG A 39 24.75 -2.92 -5.36
C ARG A 39 23.82 -2.04 -6.22
N ASN A 40 22.68 -2.58 -6.63
CA ASN A 40 21.73 -1.91 -7.50
C ASN A 40 20.32 -1.89 -6.88
N LYS A 41 19.57 -0.81 -7.11
CA LYS A 41 18.13 -0.78 -6.87
C LYS A 41 17.38 -1.42 -8.05
N PRO A 42 16.24 -2.11 -7.82
CA PRO A 42 15.38 -2.56 -8.91
C PRO A 42 14.81 -1.37 -9.69
N SER A 43 14.73 -1.50 -11.02
CA SER A 43 14.07 -0.52 -11.87
C SER A 43 12.54 -0.62 -11.77
N LEU A 44 11.82 0.39 -12.26
CA LEU A 44 10.36 0.34 -12.32
C LEU A 44 9.86 -0.85 -13.15
N GLU A 45 10.46 -1.09 -14.33
CA GLU A 45 10.14 -2.23 -15.19
C GLU A 45 10.32 -3.57 -14.45
N PHE A 46 11.40 -3.69 -13.67
CA PHE A 46 11.65 -4.86 -12.85
C PHE A 46 10.51 -5.08 -11.84
N ILE A 47 10.10 -4.03 -11.13
CA ILE A 47 9.00 -4.12 -10.16
C ILE A 47 7.69 -4.50 -10.84
N GLN A 48 7.40 -3.93 -12.02
CA GLN A 48 6.21 -4.29 -12.79
C GLN A 48 6.22 -5.78 -13.18
N LYS A 49 7.35 -6.29 -13.69
CA LYS A 49 7.52 -7.71 -14.02
C LYS A 49 7.32 -8.62 -12.81
N VAL A 50 7.82 -8.23 -11.63
CA VAL A 50 7.58 -8.95 -10.37
C VAL A 50 6.08 -8.97 -10.04
N LEU A 51 5.40 -7.83 -10.09
CA LEU A 51 3.96 -7.76 -9.75
C LEU A 51 3.08 -8.55 -10.72
N VAL A 52 3.44 -8.56 -12.00
CA VAL A 52 2.77 -9.39 -13.03
C VAL A 52 2.99 -10.88 -12.77
N ALA A 53 4.23 -11.29 -12.47
CA ALA A 53 4.56 -12.70 -12.23
C ALA A 53 4.04 -13.23 -10.88
N PHE A 54 3.81 -12.35 -9.91
CA PHE A 54 3.37 -12.69 -8.55
C PHE A 54 2.14 -11.84 -8.16
N PRO A 55 0.95 -12.12 -8.72
CA PRO A 55 -0.25 -11.29 -8.52
C PRO A 55 -0.79 -11.30 -7.08
N LYS A 56 -0.32 -12.22 -6.22
CA LYS A 56 -0.63 -12.24 -4.79
C LYS A 56 0.20 -11.24 -3.98
N VAL A 57 1.22 -10.63 -4.57
CA VAL A 57 2.09 -9.64 -3.92
C VAL A 57 1.44 -8.26 -4.05
N SER A 58 1.21 -7.61 -2.92
CA SER A 58 0.75 -6.22 -2.90
C SER A 58 1.85 -5.28 -3.42
N SER A 59 1.50 -4.41 -4.37
CA SER A 59 2.38 -3.36 -4.88
C SER A 59 2.84 -2.41 -3.77
N GLU A 60 1.90 -2.00 -2.91
CA GLU A 60 2.16 -1.15 -1.75
C GLU A 60 3.20 -1.81 -0.83
N TRP A 61 2.98 -3.08 -0.46
CA TRP A 61 3.92 -3.80 0.41
C TRP A 61 5.30 -3.95 -0.24
N LEU A 62 5.37 -4.26 -1.54
CA LEU A 62 6.64 -4.42 -2.23
C LEU A 62 7.43 -3.11 -2.29
N LEU A 63 6.77 -1.98 -2.46
CA LEU A 63 7.38 -0.66 -2.57
C LEU A 63 7.72 -0.07 -1.20
N THR A 64 6.77 0.00 -0.28
CA THR A 64 6.93 0.70 1.01
C THR A 64 7.41 -0.24 2.12
N GLY A 65 7.12 -1.54 2.01
CA GLY A 65 7.39 -2.52 3.06
C GLY A 65 6.37 -2.54 4.19
N ASN A 66 5.32 -1.72 4.08
CA ASN A 66 4.25 -1.68 5.06
C ASN A 66 3.27 -2.82 4.79
N THR A 67 3.01 -3.64 5.81
CA THR A 67 1.95 -4.65 5.74
C THR A 67 0.63 -3.93 5.99
N VAL A 68 -0.13 -3.67 4.92
CA VAL A 68 -1.50 -3.18 5.08
C VAL A 68 -2.34 -4.35 5.57
N VAL A 69 -2.64 -4.39 6.86
CA VAL A 69 -3.67 -5.29 7.40
C VAL A 69 -4.99 -4.71 6.93
N LYS A 70 -5.47 -5.15 5.77
CA LYS A 70 -6.89 -4.98 5.46
C LYS A 70 -7.63 -5.91 6.40
N GLU A 71 -8.12 -5.38 7.51
CA GLU A 71 -9.15 -6.06 8.29
C GLU A 71 -10.33 -6.27 7.35
N THR A 72 -10.44 -7.46 6.76
CA THR A 72 -11.66 -7.93 6.15
C THR A 72 -12.63 -8.18 7.29
N ILE A 73 -13.29 -7.13 7.77
CA ILE A 73 -14.51 -7.26 8.54
C ILE A 73 -15.55 -7.80 7.55
N PRO A 74 -16.11 -9.02 7.74
CA PRO A 74 -17.19 -9.48 6.91
C PRO A 74 -18.44 -8.69 7.31
N SER A 75 -18.68 -7.56 6.65
CA SER A 75 -19.93 -6.81 6.80
C SER A 75 -21.03 -7.57 6.06
N ASN A 76 -21.61 -8.53 6.76
CA ASN A 76 -22.85 -9.18 6.38
C ASN A 76 -24.00 -8.29 6.86
N GLN A 77 -24.36 -7.20 6.17
CA GLN A 77 -25.64 -6.50 6.38
C GLN A 77 -26.19 -5.87 5.09
N VAL A 78 -27.17 -6.60 4.54
CA VAL A 78 -28.50 -6.16 4.07
C VAL A 78 -28.61 -4.79 3.36
N GLU A 79 -28.88 -4.91 2.08
CA GLU A 79 -29.45 -3.93 1.17
C GLU A 79 -30.72 -3.26 1.74
N SER A 80 -30.64 -1.95 1.98
CA SER A 80 -31.79 -1.04 1.99
C SER A 80 -31.30 0.41 1.83
N GLU A 81 -31.48 0.97 0.64
CA GLU A 81 -31.53 2.42 0.40
C GLU A 81 -33.00 2.89 0.39
N PRO A 82 -33.32 4.20 0.48
CA PRO A 82 -32.53 5.32 1.03
C PRO A 82 -33.36 6.20 2.00
N ASN A 83 -32.72 6.91 2.93
CA ASN A 83 -33.30 8.12 3.50
C ASN A 83 -32.20 9.16 3.74
N PRO A 84 -32.37 10.43 3.29
CA PRO A 84 -31.28 11.39 3.26
C PRO A 84 -31.11 11.99 4.66
N THR A 85 -30.20 11.43 5.44
CA THR A 85 -29.75 12.05 6.68
C THR A 85 -28.43 12.76 6.37
N TYR A 86 -28.44 14.08 6.42
CA TYR A 86 -27.24 14.90 6.36
C TYR A 86 -26.27 14.44 7.46
N HIS A 87 -25.20 13.73 7.07
CA HIS A 87 -24.13 13.36 7.97
C HIS A 87 -23.18 14.54 8.12
N SER A 88 -23.20 15.16 9.31
CA SER A 88 -22.11 16.00 9.78
C SER A 88 -20.78 15.21 9.76
N PRO A 89 -19.62 15.87 9.55
CA PRO A 89 -18.33 15.20 9.46
C PRO A 89 -18.03 14.36 10.72
N PRO A 90 -17.42 13.16 10.57
CA PRO A 90 -17.07 12.32 11.71
C PRO A 90 -15.96 12.99 12.54
N THR A 91 -16.29 13.36 13.77
CA THR A 91 -15.31 13.72 14.79
C THR A 91 -14.56 12.46 15.20
N PRO A 92 -13.20 12.46 15.24
CA PRO A 92 -12.46 11.31 15.73
C PRO A 92 -12.66 11.15 17.24
N THR A 93 -13.26 10.03 17.63
CA THR A 93 -13.23 9.54 19.00
C THR A 93 -11.82 9.03 19.31
N ASN A 94 -11.12 9.70 20.22
CA ASN A 94 -10.34 9.04 21.26
C ASN A 94 -10.07 9.98 22.43
N GLN A 95 -10.17 9.40 23.62
CA GLN A 95 -10.12 10.02 24.93
C GLN A 95 -8.77 10.72 25.16
N HIS A 96 -8.79 12.03 25.45
CA HIS A 96 -7.85 12.76 26.30
C HIS A 96 -8.39 14.18 26.52
N GLU A 97 -8.46 14.59 27.79
CA GLU A 97 -8.88 15.91 28.26
C GLU A 97 -8.11 17.08 27.61
N GLY A 98 -8.83 18.19 27.39
CA GLY A 98 -8.29 19.51 27.05
C GLY A 98 -9.19 20.27 26.08
N ASP A 99 -9.58 21.51 26.42
CA ASP A 99 -10.37 22.45 25.61
C ASP A 99 -9.73 22.77 24.24
N LYS A 100 -9.80 21.84 23.28
CA LYS A 100 -9.31 22.07 21.92
C LYS A 100 -10.34 22.87 21.14
N LYS A 101 -10.04 24.16 20.91
CA LYS A 101 -10.76 25.00 19.96
C LYS A 101 -10.26 24.71 18.54
N ILE A 102 -11.17 24.43 17.62
CA ILE A 102 -10.86 24.32 16.19
C ILE A 102 -10.38 25.69 15.69
N GLN A 103 -9.15 25.76 15.18
CA GLN A 103 -8.56 26.98 14.61
C GLN A 103 -8.83 27.11 13.11
N LYS A 104 -8.79 25.99 12.39
CA LYS A 104 -8.90 25.94 10.92
C LYS A 104 -9.47 24.60 10.47
N ILE A 105 -10.28 24.63 9.40
CA ILE A 105 -10.76 23.46 8.67
C ILE A 105 -10.25 23.57 7.22
N VAL A 106 -9.74 22.48 6.66
CA VAL A 106 -9.37 22.38 5.24
C VAL A 106 -10.21 21.29 4.59
N VAL A 107 -10.94 21.64 3.53
CA VAL A 107 -11.78 20.72 2.74
C VAL A 107 -11.04 20.37 1.46
N PHE A 108 -10.85 19.09 1.17
CA PHE A 108 -10.23 18.61 -0.07
C PHE A 108 -11.30 18.07 -1.02
N TYR A 109 -11.21 18.45 -2.29
CA TYR A 109 -12.10 17.97 -3.35
C TYR A 109 -11.39 16.93 -4.23
N SER A 110 -12.19 16.14 -4.94
CA SER A 110 -11.71 15.07 -5.83
C SER A 110 -11.01 15.56 -7.09
N ASP A 111 -11.14 16.85 -7.42
CA ASP A 111 -10.42 17.53 -8.51
C ASP A 111 -9.08 18.12 -8.04
N ASN A 112 -8.59 17.68 -6.87
CA ASN A 112 -7.36 18.14 -6.23
C ASN A 112 -7.37 19.63 -5.79
N THR A 113 -8.55 20.27 -5.71
CA THR A 113 -8.69 21.61 -5.10
C THR A 113 -8.92 21.51 -3.59
N PHE A 114 -8.73 22.63 -2.88
CA PHE A 114 -9.06 22.72 -1.46
C PHE A 114 -9.61 24.10 -1.06
N GLU A 115 -10.42 24.12 -0.01
CA GLU A 115 -10.93 25.34 0.64
C GLU A 115 -10.52 25.41 2.11
N GLU A 116 -10.18 26.61 2.60
CA GLU A 116 -9.76 26.84 3.98
C GLU A 116 -10.75 27.72 4.74
N PHE A 117 -11.26 27.21 5.86
CA PHE A 117 -12.15 27.92 6.76
C PHE A 117 -11.43 28.24 8.07
N HIS A 118 -11.53 29.50 8.50
CA HIS A 118 -11.03 29.97 9.78
C HIS A 118 -12.23 30.26 10.70
N ARG A 119 -12.16 29.88 11.98
CA ARG A 119 -13.25 30.08 12.95
C ARG A 119 -13.08 31.36 13.76
#